data_AF-A0A3N0GTT9-F1
#
_entry.id   AF-A0A3N0GTT9-F1
#
_cell.length_a   1.000
_cell.length_b   1.000
_cell.length_c   1.000
_cell.angle_alpha   90.00
_cell.angle_beta   90.00
_cell.angle_gamma   90.00
#
_symmetry.space_group_name_H-M   'P 1'
#
loop_
_entity.id
_entity.type
_entity.pdbx_description
1 polymer ?
#
loop_
_entity_poly.entity_id
_entity_poly.type
_entity_poly.pdbx_seq_one_letter_code
_entity_poly.pdbx_strand_id
1 'polypeptide(L)'
;MNTTDAPTVAPEVQEFLTAVRAQLADLDPEEQREILDGLEADLTDLVAERGRGALGDPVDYARELRTAAGLEPQVAGAAARRPLGERINGMLDTVRQRWLAATATVPGRPWEIAVALRPVWWVFRAWLAVQLLDVAVHAHQAHISGQLVPHLRGFGAPVLVLAVLLSVQLGRGHLWPASRRAATARLLIAGLNVCAVVLTPMLVGRAHPASSDASTYGRAYQNGYADAQAQYASPKKGLYADGKWVSQIYPYDAQGHPLVGVQLFNQIGKPLDVVSQPECVYGPDGQPTETSRVYYPWSNGATQVTNVYPVPSRVQASRERDPAAFAQDLKPTVGQFPFLSVPTVSLPGIEPSKARPEPASFDPGVLVQPKDIGC
;
A
#
# COMPACT_ATOMS: atom_id res chain seq x y z
N MET A 1 -41.07 32.05 -81.69
CA MET A 1 -41.07 31.49 -80.32
C MET A 1 -39.65 31.61 -79.80
N ASN A 2 -39.35 32.71 -79.11
CA ASN A 2 -38.07 32.88 -78.41
C ASN A 2 -38.33 32.56 -76.94
N THR A 3 -37.74 31.47 -76.48
CA THR A 3 -37.74 31.07 -75.07
C THR A 3 -36.70 31.93 -74.36
N THR A 4 -37.15 32.78 -73.44
CA THR A 4 -36.29 33.52 -72.51
C THR A 4 -35.69 32.52 -71.53
N ASP A 5 -34.39 32.26 -71.63
CA ASP A 5 -33.62 31.51 -70.63
C ASP A 5 -33.52 32.37 -69.37
N ALA A 6 -34.01 31.88 -68.24
CA ALA A 6 -33.77 32.51 -66.95
C ALA A 6 -32.34 32.17 -66.51
N PRO A 7 -31.53 33.13 -66.03
CA PRO A 7 -30.16 32.83 -65.63
C PRO A 7 -30.18 31.97 -64.35
N THR A 8 -29.82 30.69 -64.49
CA THR A 8 -29.49 29.83 -63.35
C THR A 8 -28.22 30.36 -62.68
N VAL A 9 -28.38 30.95 -61.49
CA VAL A 9 -27.26 31.45 -60.68
C VAL A 9 -26.33 30.30 -60.32
N ALA A 10 -25.02 30.50 -60.52
CA ALA A 10 -24.02 29.48 -60.26
C ALA A 10 -23.95 29.15 -58.75
N PRO A 11 -23.78 27.87 -58.37
CA PRO A 11 -23.82 27.44 -56.96
C PRO A 11 -22.74 28.09 -56.09
N GLU A 12 -21.61 28.49 -56.69
CA GLU A 12 -20.53 29.17 -55.96
C GLU A 12 -20.90 30.60 -55.55
N VAL A 13 -21.69 31.30 -56.37
CA VAL A 13 -22.21 32.63 -56.04
C VAL A 13 -23.22 32.55 -54.90
N GLN A 14 -24.05 31.51 -54.89
CA GLN A 14 -25.01 31.27 -53.79
C GLN A 14 -24.30 30.96 -52.47
N GLU A 15 -23.24 30.15 -52.49
CA GLU A 15 -22.44 29.86 -51.31
C GLU A 15 -21.77 31.13 -50.76
N PHE A 16 -21.18 31.94 -51.65
CA PHE A 16 -20.56 33.21 -51.29
C PHE A 16 -21.57 34.20 -50.69
N LEU A 17 -22.72 34.40 -51.34
CA LEU A 17 -23.79 35.26 -50.82
C LEU A 17 -24.34 34.79 -49.48
N THR A 18 -24.40 33.48 -49.26
CA THR A 18 -24.83 32.91 -47.96
C THR A 18 -23.83 33.28 -46.87
N ALA A 19 -22.53 33.20 -47.15
CA ALA A 19 -21.48 33.61 -46.22
C ALA A 19 -21.51 35.14 -45.94
N VAL A 20 -21.72 35.97 -46.97
CA VAL A 20 -21.86 37.43 -46.82
C VAL A 20 -23.12 37.80 -46.02
N ARG A 21 -24.26 37.15 -46.28
CA ARG A 21 -25.52 37.32 -45.51
C ARG A 21 -25.33 36.94 -44.04
N ALA A 22 -24.64 35.84 -43.75
CA ALA A 22 -24.34 35.43 -42.39
C ALA A 22 -23.50 36.49 -41.65
N GLN A 23 -22.56 37.11 -42.35
CA GLN A 23 -21.74 38.18 -41.78
C GLN A 23 -22.52 39.48 -41.58
N LEU A 24 -23.65 39.70 -42.26
CA LEU A 24 -24.54 40.87 -42.15
C LEU A 24 -25.79 40.63 -41.27
N ALA A 25 -25.87 39.50 -40.56
CA ALA A 25 -27.08 39.08 -39.83
C ALA A 25 -27.42 39.92 -38.58
N ASP A 26 -26.57 40.87 -38.22
CA ASP A 26 -26.76 41.84 -37.13
C ASP A 26 -27.52 43.10 -37.57
N LEU A 27 -27.67 43.35 -38.88
CA LEU A 27 -28.43 44.48 -39.43
C LEU A 27 -29.93 44.19 -39.46
N ASP A 28 -30.76 45.25 -39.55
CA ASP A 28 -32.19 45.08 -39.74
C ASP A 28 -32.49 44.36 -41.08
N PRO A 29 -33.52 43.49 -41.15
CA PRO A 29 -33.83 42.76 -42.38
C PRO A 29 -34.13 43.63 -43.61
N GLU A 30 -34.60 44.87 -43.44
CA GLU A 30 -34.80 45.79 -44.56
C GLU A 30 -33.46 46.40 -45.03
N GLU A 31 -32.61 46.84 -44.10
CA GLU A 31 -31.27 47.36 -44.41
C GLU A 31 -30.37 46.30 -45.08
N GLN A 32 -30.46 45.05 -44.60
CA GLN A 32 -29.74 43.92 -45.19
C GLN A 32 -30.20 43.64 -46.63
N ARG A 33 -31.50 43.77 -46.92
CA ARG A 33 -32.01 43.58 -48.29
C ARG A 33 -31.57 44.70 -49.21
N GLU A 34 -31.60 45.94 -48.75
CA GLU A 34 -31.14 47.11 -49.52
C GLU A 34 -29.66 46.99 -49.90
N ILE A 35 -28.81 46.60 -48.95
CA ILE A 35 -27.36 46.46 -49.18
C ILE A 35 -27.03 45.29 -50.12
N LEU A 36 -27.85 44.24 -50.12
CA LEU A 36 -27.65 43.04 -50.94
C LEU A 36 -28.46 43.06 -52.24
N ASP A 37 -29.21 44.12 -52.50
CA ASP A 37 -30.01 44.26 -53.71
C ASP A 37 -29.09 44.37 -54.93
N GLY A 38 -29.44 43.67 -56.01
CA GLY A 38 -28.64 43.62 -57.24
C GLY A 38 -27.29 42.88 -57.15
N LEU A 39 -26.74 42.64 -55.96
CA LEU A 39 -25.41 42.04 -55.77
C LEU A 39 -25.27 40.63 -56.38
N GLU A 40 -26.35 39.84 -56.36
CA GLU A 40 -26.36 38.50 -56.94
C GLU A 40 -26.16 38.50 -58.46
N ALA A 41 -26.70 39.50 -59.16
CA ALA A 41 -26.53 39.66 -60.59
C ALA A 41 -25.08 40.07 -60.90
N ASP A 42 -24.55 41.07 -60.19
CA ASP A 42 -23.19 41.58 -60.38
C ASP A 42 -22.12 40.50 -60.13
N LEU A 43 -22.31 39.66 -59.10
CA LEU A 43 -21.39 38.55 -58.81
C LEU A 43 -21.50 37.42 -59.83
N THR A 44 -22.68 37.19 -60.38
CA THR A 44 -22.88 36.20 -61.45
C THR A 44 -22.14 36.64 -62.71
N ASP A 45 -22.25 37.90 -63.08
CA ASP A 45 -21.53 38.48 -64.22
C ASP A 45 -20.00 38.48 -63.99
N LEU A 46 -19.55 38.87 -62.78
CA LEU A 46 -18.14 38.86 -62.42
C LEU A 46 -17.51 37.46 -62.53
N VAL A 47 -18.23 36.43 -62.07
CA VAL A 47 -17.78 35.03 -62.18
C VAL A 47 -17.81 34.54 -63.61
N ALA A 48 -18.79 34.97 -64.42
CA ALA A 48 -18.84 34.64 -65.85
C ALA A 48 -17.65 35.25 -66.62
N GLU A 49 -17.22 36.46 -66.27
CA GLU A 49 -16.12 37.16 -66.93
C GLU A 49 -14.73 36.73 -66.46
N ARG A 50 -14.53 36.53 -65.15
CA ARG A 50 -13.20 36.34 -64.54
C ARG A 50 -13.00 35.00 -63.84
N GLY A 51 -14.04 34.17 -63.80
CA GLY A 51 -14.03 32.87 -63.13
C GLY A 51 -14.14 32.97 -61.61
N ARG A 52 -14.26 31.79 -60.96
CA ARG A 52 -14.53 31.65 -59.51
C ARG A 52 -13.51 32.33 -58.59
N GLY A 53 -12.26 32.46 -59.03
CA GLY A 53 -11.19 33.08 -58.24
C GLY A 53 -11.39 34.58 -57.98
N ALA A 54 -12.34 35.22 -58.66
CA ALA A 54 -12.65 36.64 -58.51
C ALA A 54 -13.48 36.97 -57.25
N LEU A 55 -14.15 35.98 -56.62
CA LEU A 55 -15.04 36.22 -55.48
C LEU A 55 -14.32 36.60 -54.18
N GLY A 56 -13.02 36.28 -54.03
CA GLY A 56 -12.24 36.67 -52.83
C GLY A 56 -12.71 36.00 -51.52
N ASP A 57 -12.39 36.62 -50.38
CA ASP A 57 -12.85 36.17 -49.05
C ASP A 57 -14.20 36.84 -48.69
N PRO A 58 -15.27 36.06 -48.42
CA PRO A 58 -16.59 36.60 -48.05
C PRO A 58 -16.57 37.54 -46.84
N VAL A 59 -15.66 37.32 -45.87
CA VAL A 59 -15.59 38.13 -44.64
C VAL A 59 -15.03 39.51 -44.94
N ASP A 60 -13.97 39.57 -45.74
CA ASP A 60 -13.34 40.82 -46.17
C ASP A 60 -14.31 41.60 -47.08
N TYR A 61 -15.00 40.90 -47.99
CA TYR A 61 -16.01 41.50 -48.87
C TYR A 61 -17.19 42.10 -48.10
N ALA A 62 -17.73 41.38 -47.10
CA ALA A 62 -18.81 41.90 -46.25
C ALA A 62 -18.37 43.11 -45.40
N ARG A 63 -17.08 43.19 -45.04
CA ARG A 63 -16.52 44.35 -44.35
C ARG A 63 -16.40 45.56 -45.29
N GLU A 64 -15.95 45.34 -46.52
CA GLU A 64 -15.91 46.40 -47.54
C GLU A 64 -17.31 46.93 -47.85
N LEU A 65 -18.30 46.03 -48.01
CA LEU A 65 -19.69 46.39 -48.23
C LEU A 65 -20.26 47.27 -47.12
N ARG A 66 -19.94 46.96 -45.85
CA ARG A 66 -20.33 47.79 -44.70
C ARG A 66 -19.68 49.16 -44.72
N THR A 67 -18.38 49.22 -45.01
CA THR A 67 -17.68 50.51 -45.09
C THR A 67 -18.23 51.38 -46.22
N ALA A 68 -18.61 50.78 -47.35
CA ALA A 68 -19.26 51.48 -48.46
C ALA A 68 -20.67 51.97 -48.09
N ALA A 69 -21.40 51.20 -47.28
CA ALA A 69 -22.72 51.59 -46.73
C ALA A 69 -22.63 52.60 -45.56
N GLY A 70 -21.43 53.06 -45.19
CA GLY A 70 -21.23 53.99 -44.06
C GLY A 70 -21.49 53.39 -42.69
N LEU A 71 -21.58 52.06 -42.59
CA LEU A 71 -21.78 51.34 -41.34
C LEU A 71 -20.44 51.20 -40.61
N GLU A 72 -20.44 51.38 -39.28
CA GLU A 72 -19.22 51.19 -38.49
C GLU A 72 -18.70 49.75 -38.66
N PRO A 73 -17.37 49.55 -38.76
CA PRO A 73 -16.79 48.22 -38.77
C PRO A 73 -17.31 47.45 -37.56
N GLN A 74 -17.73 46.20 -37.74
CA GLN A 74 -18.05 45.32 -36.62
C GLN A 74 -16.74 45.11 -35.83
N VAL A 75 -16.47 45.99 -34.87
CA VAL A 75 -15.39 45.83 -33.91
C VAL A 75 -15.77 44.57 -33.15
N ALA A 76 -15.00 43.51 -33.32
CA ALA A 76 -15.11 42.29 -32.52
C ALA A 76 -14.90 42.67 -31.04
N GLY A 77 -15.96 43.13 -30.38
CA GLY A 77 -15.82 44.06 -29.27
C GLY A 77 -17.08 44.15 -28.45
N ALA A 78 -17.47 43.04 -27.81
CA ALA A 78 -17.98 43.00 -26.44
C ALA A 78 -18.58 41.62 -26.17
N ALA A 79 -17.74 40.60 -26.03
CA ALA A 79 -18.12 39.53 -25.11
C ALA A 79 -18.22 40.19 -23.73
N ALA A 80 -19.40 40.71 -23.38
CA ALA A 80 -19.74 41.21 -22.06
C ALA A 80 -19.07 40.26 -21.06
N ARG A 81 -18.18 40.77 -20.20
CA ARG A 81 -17.34 39.94 -19.33
C ARG A 81 -18.27 39.14 -18.42
N ARG A 82 -18.70 37.97 -18.92
CA ARG A 82 -19.66 37.10 -18.24
C ARG A 82 -19.09 36.83 -16.85
N PRO A 83 -19.85 37.07 -15.77
CA PRO A 83 -19.36 36.83 -14.42
C PRO A 83 -18.79 35.42 -14.33
N LEU A 84 -17.71 35.25 -13.56
CA LEU A 84 -16.95 34.00 -13.49
C LEU A 84 -17.87 32.78 -13.26
N GLY A 85 -18.93 32.93 -12.48
CA GLY A 85 -19.94 31.90 -12.25
C GLY A 85 -20.71 31.46 -13.50
N GLU A 86 -21.05 32.37 -14.41
CA GLU A 86 -21.70 32.03 -15.69
C GLU A 86 -20.74 31.34 -16.65
N ARG A 87 -19.45 31.72 -16.65
CA ARG A 87 -18.42 31.03 -17.43
C ARG A 87 -18.21 29.60 -16.95
N ILE A 88 -18.14 29.41 -15.63
CA ILE A 88 -18.02 28.08 -15.01
C ILE A 88 -19.27 27.25 -15.30
N ASN A 89 -20.47 27.81 -15.15
CA ASN A 89 -21.71 27.11 -15.49
C ASN A 89 -21.74 26.70 -16.97
N GLY A 90 -21.41 27.61 -17.88
CA GLY A 90 -21.34 27.34 -19.32
C GLY A 90 -20.28 26.29 -19.68
N MET A 91 -19.14 26.27 -18.99
CA MET A 91 -18.13 25.23 -19.18
C MET A 91 -18.64 23.86 -18.71
N LEU A 92 -19.24 23.79 -17.51
CA LEU A 92 -19.82 22.55 -16.97
C LEU A 92 -20.96 22.02 -17.85
N ASP A 93 -21.80 22.90 -18.39
CA ASP A 93 -22.90 22.53 -19.28
C ASP A 93 -22.36 22.04 -20.63
N THR A 94 -21.32 22.67 -21.19
CA THR A 94 -20.64 22.20 -22.42
C THR A 94 -20.01 20.81 -22.22
N VAL A 95 -19.32 20.58 -21.09
CA VAL A 95 -18.73 19.28 -20.76
C VAL A 95 -19.82 18.22 -20.64
N ARG A 96 -20.92 18.54 -19.95
CA ARG A 96 -22.08 17.65 -19.82
C ARG A 96 -22.68 17.30 -21.19
N GLN A 97 -22.86 18.28 -22.07
CA GLN A 97 -23.42 18.06 -23.40
C GLN A 97 -22.51 17.18 -24.27
N ARG A 98 -21.20 17.44 -24.28
CA ARG A 98 -20.22 16.60 -24.99
C ARG A 98 -20.23 15.17 -24.49
N TRP A 99 -20.30 14.98 -23.17
CA TRP A 99 -20.37 13.66 -22.57
C TRP A 99 -21.67 12.92 -22.91
N LEU A 100 -22.82 13.61 -22.89
CA LEU A 100 -24.10 13.03 -23.32
C LEU A 100 -24.09 12.66 -24.81
N ALA A 101 -23.52 13.50 -25.67
CA ALA A 101 -23.38 13.20 -27.11
C ALA A 101 -22.47 11.99 -27.34
N ALA A 102 -21.34 11.90 -26.63
CA ALA A 102 -20.39 10.79 -26.74
C ALA A 102 -20.96 9.46 -26.19
N THR A 103 -21.88 9.52 -25.23
CA THR A 103 -22.49 8.32 -24.63
C THR A 103 -23.78 7.89 -25.32
N ALA A 104 -24.41 8.76 -26.14
CA ALA A 104 -25.60 8.43 -26.93
C ALA A 104 -25.32 7.37 -28.03
N THR A 105 -24.06 7.21 -28.44
CA THR A 105 -23.64 6.22 -29.43
C THR A 105 -23.43 4.81 -28.83
N VAL A 106 -23.52 4.66 -27.50
CA VAL A 106 -23.31 3.37 -26.82
C VAL A 106 -24.63 2.59 -26.75
N PRO A 107 -24.72 1.38 -27.35
CA PRO A 107 -25.92 0.56 -27.29
C PRO A 107 -26.21 0.09 -25.86
N GLY A 108 -27.50 0.04 -25.47
CA GLY A 108 -27.96 -0.51 -24.19
C GLY A 108 -28.32 0.49 -23.08
N ARG A 109 -28.47 1.79 -23.39
CA ARG A 109 -28.88 2.86 -22.44
C ARG A 109 -28.27 2.73 -21.02
N PRO A 110 -26.94 2.51 -20.88
CA PRO A 110 -26.30 2.32 -19.57
C PRO A 110 -26.48 3.53 -18.64
N TRP A 111 -26.76 4.70 -19.21
CA TRP A 111 -27.04 5.93 -18.49
C TRP A 111 -28.33 5.88 -17.66
N GLU A 112 -29.36 5.14 -18.09
CA GLU A 112 -30.60 5.02 -17.31
C GLU A 112 -30.34 4.29 -15.98
N ILE A 113 -29.49 3.27 -16.01
CA ILE A 113 -29.03 2.54 -14.83
C ILE A 113 -28.19 3.47 -13.93
N ALA A 114 -27.28 4.26 -14.50
CA ALA A 114 -26.47 5.21 -13.73
C ALA A 114 -27.32 6.32 -13.07
N VAL A 115 -28.38 6.78 -13.75
CA VAL A 115 -29.35 7.73 -13.17
C VAL A 115 -30.17 7.06 -12.05
N ALA A 116 -30.56 5.80 -12.22
CA ALA A 116 -31.25 5.03 -11.19
C ALA A 116 -30.37 4.78 -9.94
N LEU A 117 -29.04 4.70 -10.10
CA LEU A 117 -28.08 4.52 -9.01
C LEU A 117 -27.74 5.81 -8.24
N ARG A 118 -28.33 6.96 -8.58
CA ARG A 118 -28.11 8.22 -7.83
C ARG A 118 -28.37 8.11 -6.33
N PRO A 119 -29.43 7.45 -5.85
CA PRO A 119 -29.65 7.28 -4.41
C PRO A 119 -28.55 6.44 -3.75
N VAL A 120 -28.07 5.39 -4.43
CA VAL A 120 -26.98 4.54 -3.96
C VAL A 120 -25.68 5.34 -3.84
N TRP A 121 -25.41 6.21 -4.82
CA TRP A 121 -24.25 7.11 -4.77
C TRP A 121 -24.29 8.07 -3.57
N TRP A 122 -25.46 8.60 -3.21
CA TRP A 122 -25.58 9.48 -2.03
C TRP A 122 -25.25 8.75 -0.73
N VAL A 123 -25.69 7.50 -0.61
CA VAL A 123 -25.38 6.63 0.54
C VAL A 123 -23.90 6.31 0.56
N PHE A 124 -23.32 5.91 -0.58
CA PHE A 124 -21.89 5.61 -0.70
C PHE A 124 -21.01 6.80 -0.30
N ARG A 125 -21.35 8.00 -0.79
CA ARG A 125 -20.63 9.23 -0.45
C ARG A 125 -20.69 9.55 1.04
N ALA A 126 -21.85 9.37 1.67
CA ALA A 126 -21.99 9.56 3.12
C ALA A 126 -21.15 8.54 3.89
N TRP A 127 -21.22 7.26 3.52
CA TRP A 127 -20.41 6.21 4.10
C TRP A 127 -18.91 6.52 4.01
N LEU A 128 -18.42 6.90 2.82
CA LEU A 128 -17.02 7.24 2.60
C LEU A 128 -16.57 8.45 3.44
N ALA A 129 -17.42 9.47 3.60
CA ALA A 129 -17.11 10.62 4.45
C ALA A 129 -16.96 10.23 5.93
N VAL A 130 -17.83 9.36 6.44
CA VAL A 130 -17.77 8.89 7.82
C VAL A 130 -16.56 7.96 8.05
N GLN A 131 -16.21 7.12 7.06
CA GLN A 131 -14.99 6.30 7.13
C GLN A 131 -13.73 7.16 7.23
N LEU A 132 -13.63 8.25 6.45
CA LEU A 132 -12.48 9.16 6.52
C LEU A 132 -12.41 9.90 7.86
N LEU A 133 -13.57 10.30 8.41
CA LEU A 133 -13.63 10.90 9.73
C LEU A 133 -13.13 9.94 10.81
N ASP A 134 -13.53 8.67 10.74
CA ASP A 134 -13.09 7.63 11.67
C ASP A 134 -11.57 7.42 11.61
N VAL A 135 -11.00 7.36 10.40
CA VAL A 135 -9.54 7.28 10.18
C VAL A 135 -8.82 8.50 10.77
N ALA A 136 -9.34 9.71 10.53
CA ALA A 136 -8.72 10.94 11.03
C ALA A 136 -8.72 11.01 12.57
N VAL A 137 -9.81 10.58 13.21
CA VAL A 137 -9.93 10.56 14.67
C VAL A 137 -9.00 9.53 15.32
N HIS A 138 -8.77 8.40 14.65
CA HIS A 138 -7.94 7.30 15.17
C HIS A 138 -6.49 7.31 14.64
N ALA A 139 -6.05 8.37 13.97
CA ALA A 139 -4.71 8.47 13.39
C ALA A 139 -3.55 8.31 14.40
N HIS A 140 -3.81 8.50 15.70
CA HIS A 140 -2.82 8.33 16.78
C HIS A 140 -2.73 6.89 17.34
N GLN A 141 -3.65 5.99 16.99
CA GLN A 141 -3.64 4.60 17.44
C GLN A 141 -3.45 3.69 16.23
N ALA A 142 -2.36 2.92 16.23
CA ALA A 142 -1.90 2.11 15.09
C ALA A 142 -2.81 0.91 14.73
N HIS A 143 -4.10 0.91 15.08
CA HIS A 143 -5.05 -0.16 14.81
C HIS A 143 -6.28 0.39 14.06
N ILE A 144 -6.10 0.61 12.76
CA ILE A 144 -7.19 0.93 11.84
C ILE A 144 -7.97 -0.36 11.59
N SER A 145 -9.09 -0.52 12.27
CA SER A 145 -9.96 -1.69 12.12
C SER A 145 -10.78 -1.52 10.84
N GLY A 146 -10.56 -2.37 9.83
CA GLY A 146 -11.26 -2.35 8.54
C GLY A 146 -12.73 -2.78 8.59
N GLN A 147 -13.49 -2.33 9.59
CA GLN A 147 -14.89 -2.71 9.77
C GLN A 147 -15.81 -1.88 8.86
N LEU A 148 -16.90 -2.51 8.40
CA LEU A 148 -17.91 -1.91 7.51
C LEU A 148 -18.67 -0.75 8.19
N VAL A 149 -18.76 -0.77 9.52
CA VAL A 149 -19.43 0.25 10.33
C VAL A 149 -18.37 1.01 11.12
N PRO A 150 -18.18 2.32 10.88
CA PRO A 150 -17.20 3.12 11.60
C PRO A 150 -17.56 3.16 13.08
N HIS A 151 -16.59 2.98 13.97
CA HIS A 151 -16.78 2.99 15.43
C HIS A 151 -16.23 4.31 15.97
N LEU A 152 -17.01 5.37 15.75
CA LEU A 152 -16.82 6.67 16.38
C LEU A 152 -17.11 6.58 17.89
N ARG A 153 -16.25 5.88 18.65
CA ARG A 153 -16.37 5.65 20.11
C ARG A 153 -17.78 5.20 20.55
N GLY A 154 -18.42 4.33 19.76
CA GLY A 154 -19.78 3.81 20.02
C GLY A 154 -20.93 4.56 19.32
N PHE A 155 -20.69 5.71 18.67
CA PHE A 155 -21.71 6.50 17.96
C PHE A 155 -21.68 6.37 16.43
N GLY A 156 -21.04 5.32 15.92
CA GLY A 156 -20.87 5.06 14.50
C GLY A 156 -22.13 5.07 13.65
N ALA A 157 -23.08 4.20 14.01
CA ALA A 157 -24.34 4.03 13.32
C ALA A 157 -25.20 5.31 13.28
N PRO A 158 -25.43 6.04 14.40
CA PRO A 158 -26.24 7.26 14.34
C PRO A 158 -25.57 8.38 13.51
N VAL A 159 -24.24 8.50 13.54
CA VAL A 159 -23.52 9.47 12.70
C VAL A 159 -23.63 9.11 11.22
N LEU A 160 -23.55 7.83 10.88
CA LEU A 160 -23.73 7.36 9.51
C LEU A 160 -25.16 7.65 9.01
N VAL A 161 -26.18 7.37 9.80
CA VAL A 161 -27.57 7.66 9.44
C VAL A 161 -27.77 9.16 9.21
N LEU A 162 -27.25 10.02 10.10
CA LEU A 162 -27.33 11.47 9.94
C LEU A 162 -26.60 11.94 8.66
N ALA A 163 -25.41 11.42 8.41
CA ALA A 163 -24.62 11.75 7.21
C ALA A 163 -25.33 11.31 5.92
N VAL A 164 -25.98 10.14 5.92
CA VAL A 164 -26.78 9.66 4.78
C VAL A 164 -27.95 10.60 4.52
N LEU A 165 -28.72 10.97 5.56
CA LEU A 165 -29.84 11.91 5.43
C LEU A 165 -29.38 13.24 4.85
N LEU A 166 -28.30 13.83 5.39
CA LEU A 166 -27.72 15.07 4.88
C LEU A 166 -27.25 14.93 3.43
N SER A 167 -26.59 13.82 3.09
CA SER A 167 -26.10 13.54 1.72
C SER A 167 -27.24 13.40 0.71
N VAL A 168 -28.34 12.74 1.08
CA VAL A 168 -29.54 12.59 0.25
C VAL A 168 -30.21 13.95 0.02
N GLN A 169 -30.41 14.73 1.09
CA GLN A 169 -31.03 16.06 0.99
C GLN A 169 -30.17 17.01 0.13
N LEU A 170 -28.84 16.85 0.17
CA LEU A 170 -27.90 17.53 -0.71
C LEU A 170 -28.09 17.14 -2.18
N GLY A 171 -28.21 15.84 -2.43
CA GLY A 171 -28.37 15.26 -3.77
C GLY A 171 -29.71 15.63 -4.43
N ARG A 172 -30.75 15.85 -3.62
CA ARG A 172 -32.07 16.31 -4.07
C ARG A 172 -32.11 17.82 -4.35
N GLY A 173 -31.06 18.57 -4.03
CA GLY A 173 -30.98 20.01 -4.27
C GLY A 173 -31.86 20.86 -3.33
N HIS A 174 -32.47 20.25 -2.31
CA HIS A 174 -33.35 20.97 -1.37
C HIS A 174 -32.59 21.93 -0.44
N LEU A 175 -31.27 21.73 -0.28
CA LEU A 175 -30.45 22.50 0.63
C LEU A 175 -29.79 23.75 0.02
N TRP A 176 -29.96 24.04 -1.28
CA TRP A 176 -29.39 25.24 -1.91
C TRP A 176 -30.30 25.94 -2.93
N PRO A 177 -30.65 27.24 -2.73
CA PRO A 177 -31.47 28.01 -3.65
C PRO A 177 -30.69 28.56 -4.87
N ALA A 178 -31.42 28.78 -5.96
CA ALA A 178 -30.96 28.93 -7.34
C ALA A 178 -30.38 30.30 -7.76
N SER A 179 -29.69 31.05 -6.89
CA SER A 179 -29.05 32.33 -7.30
C SER A 179 -27.58 32.42 -6.89
N ARG A 180 -26.74 33.01 -7.79
CA ARG A 180 -25.29 33.34 -7.78
C ARG A 180 -24.28 32.32 -7.18
N ARG A 181 -24.65 31.57 -6.17
CA ARG A 181 -23.95 30.46 -5.51
C ARG A 181 -24.15 29.11 -6.21
N ALA A 182 -24.89 29.08 -7.32
CA ALA A 182 -25.10 27.86 -8.10
C ALA A 182 -23.78 27.29 -8.66
N ALA A 183 -22.88 28.16 -9.13
CA ALA A 183 -21.59 27.73 -9.68
C ALA A 183 -20.66 27.16 -8.59
N THR A 184 -20.59 27.82 -7.43
CA THR A 184 -19.79 27.34 -6.29
C THR A 184 -20.37 26.05 -5.71
N ALA A 185 -21.69 25.94 -5.59
CA ALA A 185 -22.34 24.70 -5.16
C ALA A 185 -22.08 23.54 -6.13
N ARG A 186 -22.18 23.79 -7.45
CA ARG A 186 -21.85 22.78 -8.48
C ARG A 186 -20.38 22.35 -8.40
N LEU A 187 -19.45 23.27 -8.19
CA LEU A 187 -18.02 22.97 -8.00
C LEU A 187 -17.75 22.18 -6.71
N LEU A 188 -18.39 22.52 -5.60
CA LEU A 188 -18.24 21.79 -4.34
C LEU A 188 -18.79 20.37 -4.45
N ILE A 189 -19.95 20.19 -5.09
CA ILE A 189 -20.53 18.86 -5.32
C ILE A 189 -19.65 18.05 -6.28
N ALA A 190 -19.13 18.67 -7.34
CA ALA A 190 -18.20 18.02 -8.27
C ALA A 190 -16.91 17.61 -7.55
N GLY A 191 -16.33 18.50 -6.74
CA GLY A 191 -15.15 18.21 -5.94
C GLY A 191 -15.38 17.09 -4.94
N LEU A 192 -16.53 17.08 -4.25
CA LEU A 192 -16.89 16.01 -3.32
C LEU A 192 -17.06 14.67 -4.04
N ASN A 193 -17.61 14.66 -5.26
CA ASN A 193 -17.70 13.45 -6.08
C ASN A 193 -16.33 12.95 -6.53
N VAL A 194 -15.44 13.85 -6.98
CA VAL A 194 -14.07 13.51 -7.39
C VAL A 194 -13.29 12.96 -6.19
N CYS A 195 -13.36 13.60 -5.03
CA CYS A 195 -12.74 13.10 -3.81
C CYS A 195 -13.27 11.70 -3.45
N ALA A 196 -14.58 11.47 -3.55
CA ALA A 196 -15.15 10.14 -3.29
C ALA A 196 -14.56 9.08 -4.22
N VAL A 197 -14.44 9.37 -5.52
CA VAL A 197 -13.83 8.44 -6.50
C VAL A 197 -12.35 8.22 -6.21
N VAL A 198 -11.57 9.28 -6.00
CA VAL A 198 -10.11 9.21 -5.78
C VAL A 198 -9.75 8.52 -4.47
N LEU A 199 -10.58 8.67 -3.43
CA LEU A 199 -10.35 8.06 -2.12
C LEU A 199 -10.88 6.63 -2.02
N THR A 200 -11.67 6.17 -2.99
CA THR A 200 -12.20 4.79 -3.03
C THR A 200 -11.08 3.73 -3.04
N PRO A 201 -10.03 3.81 -3.89
CA PRO A 201 -8.93 2.83 -3.89
C PRO A 201 -8.17 2.76 -2.55
N MET A 202 -8.00 3.88 -1.85
CA MET A 202 -7.32 3.93 -0.55
C MET A 202 -8.08 3.18 0.55
N LEU A 203 -9.41 3.11 0.43
CA LEU A 203 -10.28 2.37 1.33
C LEU A 203 -10.44 0.91 0.87
N VAL A 204 -10.59 0.65 -0.44
CA VAL A 204 -10.75 -0.72 -0.98
C VAL A 204 -9.48 -1.55 -0.84
N GLY A 205 -8.29 -0.96 -0.99
CA GLY A 205 -7.02 -1.64 -0.71
C GLY A 205 -6.80 -1.99 0.77
N ARG A 206 -7.66 -1.47 1.66
CA ARG A 206 -7.62 -1.73 3.11
C ARG A 206 -8.85 -2.46 3.64
N ALA A 207 -9.96 -2.42 2.89
CA ALA A 207 -11.14 -3.24 3.09
C ALA A 207 -10.93 -4.60 2.41
N HIS A 208 -9.91 -5.34 2.85
CA HIS A 208 -10.02 -6.78 2.73
C HIS A 208 -11.22 -7.18 3.59
N PRO A 209 -12.21 -7.92 3.03
CA PRO A 209 -13.33 -8.36 3.83
C PRO A 209 -12.77 -9.07 5.06
N ALA A 210 -13.30 -8.73 6.23
CA ALA A 210 -13.25 -9.57 7.40
C ALA A 210 -13.97 -10.89 7.05
N SER A 211 -13.36 -11.70 6.18
CA SER A 211 -13.73 -13.08 5.95
C SER A 211 -13.41 -13.79 7.25
N SER A 212 -14.45 -13.99 8.04
CA SER A 212 -14.66 -15.07 8.99
C SER A 212 -13.42 -15.53 9.77
N ASP A 213 -13.50 -15.42 11.09
CA ASP A 213 -12.60 -15.85 12.18
C ASP A 213 -11.61 -17.01 11.95
N ALA A 214 -11.77 -17.83 10.91
CA ALA A 214 -10.81 -18.84 10.46
C ALA A 214 -9.48 -18.25 9.93
N SER A 215 -9.46 -17.06 9.32
CA SER A 215 -8.22 -16.53 8.71
C SER A 215 -7.29 -15.86 9.72
N THR A 216 -7.82 -15.16 10.73
CA THR A 216 -7.02 -14.56 11.81
C THR A 216 -6.56 -15.61 12.82
N TYR A 217 -7.43 -16.56 13.20
CA TYR A 217 -7.00 -17.72 13.99
C TYR A 217 -6.02 -18.58 13.19
N GLY A 218 -6.27 -18.84 11.91
CA GLY A 218 -5.39 -19.61 11.04
C GLY A 218 -4.01 -18.95 10.87
N ARG A 219 -3.94 -17.63 10.67
CA ARG A 219 -2.67 -16.89 10.62
C ARG A 219 -2.00 -16.76 11.98
N ALA A 220 -2.73 -16.51 13.06
CA ALA A 220 -2.15 -16.43 14.40
C ALA A 220 -1.69 -17.81 14.89
N TYR A 221 -2.41 -18.86 14.53
CA TYR A 221 -2.03 -20.25 14.76
C TYR A 221 -0.86 -20.63 13.88
N GLN A 222 -0.85 -20.31 12.58
CA GLN A 222 0.29 -20.58 11.70
C GLN A 222 1.52 -19.76 12.08
N ASN A 223 1.36 -18.50 12.48
CA ASN A 223 2.47 -17.68 12.96
C ASN A 223 2.94 -18.16 14.33
N GLY A 224 2.05 -18.48 15.27
CA GLY A 224 2.42 -19.05 16.55
C GLY A 224 3.03 -20.45 16.43
N TYR A 225 2.56 -21.26 15.47
CA TYR A 225 3.11 -22.57 15.12
C TYR A 225 4.44 -22.42 14.39
N ALA A 226 4.60 -21.45 13.50
CA ALA A 226 5.86 -21.17 12.81
C ALA A 226 6.89 -20.50 13.72
N ASP A 227 6.48 -19.67 14.68
CA ASP A 227 7.34 -19.06 15.70
C ASP A 227 7.74 -20.09 16.76
N ALA A 228 6.79 -20.90 17.24
CA ALA A 228 7.11 -22.05 18.10
C ALA A 228 8.01 -23.02 17.34
N GLN A 229 7.71 -23.32 16.08
CA GLN A 229 8.56 -24.16 15.25
C GLN A 229 9.88 -23.47 14.93
N ALA A 230 10.01 -22.15 14.82
CA ALA A 230 11.32 -21.50 14.68
C ALA A 230 12.13 -21.59 15.99
N GLN A 231 11.46 -21.50 17.14
CA GLN A 231 12.04 -21.62 18.47
C GLN A 231 12.39 -23.08 18.83
N TYR A 232 11.71 -24.07 18.24
CA TYR A 232 11.97 -25.52 18.39
C TYR A 232 12.69 -26.18 17.20
N ALA A 233 12.75 -25.55 16.03
CA ALA A 233 13.32 -26.07 14.77
C ALA A 233 14.57 -25.32 14.31
N SER A 234 15.25 -24.59 15.21
CA SER A 234 16.71 -24.67 15.14
C SER A 234 17.04 -26.14 15.41
N PRO A 235 17.59 -26.90 14.46
CA PRO A 235 17.98 -28.28 14.72
C PRO A 235 19.00 -28.24 15.85
N LYS A 236 18.57 -28.54 17.08
CA LYS A 236 19.47 -28.60 18.24
C LYS A 236 20.38 -29.79 17.96
N LYS A 237 21.53 -29.53 17.35
CA LYS A 237 22.55 -30.56 17.10
C LYS A 237 23.16 -30.89 18.46
N GLY A 238 22.92 -32.10 18.94
CA GLY A 238 23.46 -32.56 20.21
C GLY A 238 22.93 -33.92 20.63
N LEU A 239 23.45 -34.43 21.74
CA LEU A 239 22.98 -35.66 22.36
C LEU A 239 21.64 -35.40 23.10
N TYR A 240 20.69 -36.33 22.97
CA TYR A 240 19.38 -36.30 23.63
C TYR A 240 19.20 -37.60 24.41
N ALA A 241 18.87 -37.50 25.70
CA ALA A 241 18.71 -38.63 26.61
C ALA A 241 17.60 -38.36 27.63
N ASP A 242 16.80 -39.37 27.95
CA ASP A 242 15.72 -39.29 28.96
C ASP A 242 14.76 -38.11 28.79
N GLY A 243 14.41 -37.79 27.54
CA GLY A 243 13.50 -36.68 27.24
C GLY A 243 14.13 -35.29 27.33
N LYS A 244 15.45 -35.19 27.59
CA LYS A 244 16.18 -33.93 27.75
C LYS A 244 17.39 -33.85 26.83
N TRP A 245 17.72 -32.63 26.41
CA TRP A 245 18.97 -32.38 25.69
C TRP A 245 20.14 -32.41 26.66
N VAL A 246 21.19 -33.15 26.31
CA VAL A 246 22.43 -33.17 27.09
C VAL A 246 23.22 -31.92 26.76
N SER A 247 23.47 -31.09 27.78
CA SER A 247 24.26 -29.86 27.67
C SER A 247 25.73 -30.04 28.07
N GLN A 248 26.05 -31.10 28.82
CA GLN A 248 27.39 -31.36 29.34
C GLN A 248 27.61 -32.86 29.57
N ILE A 249 28.85 -33.32 29.41
CA ILE A 249 29.27 -34.69 29.73
C ILE A 249 30.48 -34.62 30.67
N TYR A 250 30.44 -35.41 31.74
CA TYR A 250 31.53 -35.53 32.72
C TYR A 250 32.08 -36.96 32.69
N PRO A 251 33.20 -37.20 31.99
CA PRO A 251 33.79 -38.53 31.89
C PRO A 251 34.56 -38.87 33.16
N TYR A 252 34.54 -40.15 33.54
CA TYR A 252 35.35 -40.71 34.62
C TYR A 252 36.09 -41.95 34.10
N ASP A 253 37.28 -42.22 34.63
CA ASP A 253 38.02 -43.44 34.34
C ASP A 253 37.41 -44.66 35.03
N ALA A 254 37.99 -45.85 34.79
CA ALA A 254 37.48 -47.09 35.36
C ALA A 254 37.65 -47.18 36.88
N GLN A 255 38.60 -46.43 37.45
CA GLN A 255 38.82 -46.31 38.89
C GLN A 255 37.85 -45.31 39.52
N GLY A 256 37.16 -44.52 38.70
CA GLY A 256 36.17 -43.54 39.11
C GLY A 256 36.72 -42.12 39.22
N HIS A 257 37.90 -41.81 38.67
CA HIS A 257 38.46 -40.46 38.73
C HIS A 257 37.97 -39.60 37.56
N PRO A 258 37.69 -38.30 37.79
CA PRO A 258 37.25 -37.37 36.75
C PRO A 258 38.29 -37.22 35.64
N LEU A 259 37.84 -37.21 34.38
CA LEU A 259 38.68 -37.03 33.20
C LEU A 259 38.38 -35.71 32.49
N VAL A 260 39.42 -35.06 31.96
CA VAL A 260 39.31 -33.82 31.19
C VAL A 260 40.01 -33.99 29.84
N GLY A 261 39.41 -33.45 28.77
CA GLY A 261 39.97 -33.54 27.43
C GLY A 261 39.57 -34.82 26.69
N VAL A 262 38.46 -35.45 27.06
CA VAL A 262 38.00 -36.72 26.46
C VAL A 262 37.19 -36.43 25.20
N GLN A 263 37.57 -37.06 24.09
CA GLN A 263 36.81 -36.99 22.84
C GLN A 263 35.84 -38.16 22.72
N LEU A 264 34.59 -37.86 22.38
CA LEU A 264 33.56 -38.88 22.17
C LEU A 264 33.13 -38.93 20.71
N PHE A 265 32.96 -40.16 20.22
CA PHE A 265 32.51 -40.47 18.86
C PHE A 265 31.41 -41.53 18.92
N ASN A 266 30.53 -41.52 17.93
CA ASN A 266 29.48 -42.52 17.80
C ASN A 266 29.98 -43.79 17.08
N GLN A 267 29.09 -44.77 16.90
CA GLN A 267 29.39 -46.08 16.31
C GLN A 267 29.91 -46.05 14.87
N ILE A 268 29.77 -44.92 14.15
CA ILE A 268 30.29 -44.72 12.79
C ILE A 268 31.49 -43.75 12.76
N GLY A 269 32.07 -43.42 13.92
CA GLY A 269 33.21 -42.53 14.04
C GLY A 269 32.88 -41.04 13.87
N LYS A 270 31.61 -40.63 13.95
CA LYS A 270 31.25 -39.20 13.95
C LYS A 270 31.38 -38.60 15.35
N PRO A 271 31.93 -37.38 15.49
CA PRO A 271 31.98 -36.67 16.76
C PRO A 271 30.60 -36.57 17.41
N LEU A 272 30.51 -36.88 18.70
CA LEU A 272 29.31 -36.61 19.49
C LEU A 272 29.39 -35.18 20.02
N ASP A 273 28.37 -34.38 19.74
CA ASP A 273 28.23 -33.00 20.22
C ASP A 273 27.17 -32.94 21.33
N VAL A 274 27.29 -31.97 22.24
CA VAL A 274 26.23 -31.59 23.20
C VAL A 274 25.61 -30.27 22.80
N VAL A 275 24.42 -30.02 23.33
CA VAL A 275 23.72 -28.76 23.13
C VAL A 275 24.43 -27.65 23.91
N SER A 276 25.16 -26.81 23.18
CA SER A 276 26.08 -25.80 23.75
C SER A 276 25.51 -24.36 23.73
N GLN A 277 24.22 -24.21 24.03
CA GLN A 277 23.56 -22.89 24.04
C GLN A 277 23.85 -22.15 25.35
N PRO A 278 23.90 -20.80 25.33
CA PRO A 278 24.06 -20.02 26.55
C PRO A 278 22.98 -20.37 27.58
N GLU A 279 23.40 -20.54 28.83
CA GLU A 279 22.53 -20.90 29.96
C GLU A 279 22.40 -19.72 30.92
N CYS A 280 21.21 -19.53 31.49
CA CYS A 280 20.95 -18.39 32.36
C CYS A 280 21.53 -18.67 33.73
N VAL A 281 22.24 -17.69 34.28
CA VAL A 281 22.70 -17.78 35.66
C VAL A 281 21.60 -17.23 36.55
N TYR A 282 21.13 -18.02 37.50
CA TYR A 282 20.10 -17.63 38.47
C TYR A 282 20.74 -17.24 39.79
N GLY A 283 20.21 -16.18 40.41
CA GLY A 283 20.58 -15.77 41.75
C GLY A 283 20.04 -16.71 42.84
N PRO A 284 20.45 -16.52 44.11
CA PRO A 284 19.94 -17.29 45.24
C PRO A 284 18.41 -17.18 45.44
N ASP A 285 17.81 -16.10 44.94
CA ASP A 285 16.38 -15.82 44.92
C ASP A 285 15.63 -16.53 43.77
N GLY A 286 16.35 -17.27 42.93
CA GLY A 286 15.79 -17.98 41.77
C GLY A 286 15.47 -17.09 40.58
N GLN A 287 15.82 -15.80 40.61
CA GLN A 287 15.64 -14.88 39.50
C GLN A 287 16.84 -14.92 38.54
N PRO A 288 16.64 -14.73 37.22
CA PRO A 288 17.73 -14.66 36.27
C PRO A 288 18.59 -13.42 36.54
N THR A 289 19.91 -13.61 36.55
CA THR A 289 20.87 -12.51 36.61
C THR A 289 21.08 -11.90 35.23
N GLU A 290 21.72 -10.73 35.16
CA GLU A 290 22.16 -10.12 33.88
C GLU A 290 23.32 -10.88 33.20
N THR A 291 23.78 -11.98 33.80
CA THR A 291 24.87 -12.79 33.26
C THR A 291 24.36 -14.12 32.72
N SER A 292 25.08 -14.63 31.71
CA SER A 292 24.83 -15.94 31.10
C SER A 292 26.11 -16.76 31.09
N ARG A 293 25.97 -18.07 31.26
CA ARG A 293 27.04 -19.05 31.08
C ARG A 293 27.15 -19.38 29.60
N VAL A 294 28.28 -19.04 28.99
CA VAL A 294 28.57 -19.29 27.58
C VAL A 294 29.59 -20.40 27.45
N TYR A 295 29.35 -21.34 26.53
CA TYR A 295 30.17 -22.53 26.31
C TYR A 295 31.16 -22.33 25.15
N TYR A 296 32.39 -22.81 25.36
CA TYR A 296 33.53 -22.62 24.46
C TYR A 296 34.09 -23.98 24.03
N PRO A 297 34.42 -24.18 22.74
CA PRO A 297 35.04 -25.40 22.27
C PRO A 297 36.49 -25.49 22.75
N TRP A 298 37.01 -26.72 22.78
CA TRP A 298 38.44 -26.97 22.96
C TRP A 298 39.21 -26.59 21.69
N SER A 299 40.54 -26.60 21.77
CA SER A 299 41.42 -26.39 20.61
C SER A 299 42.48 -27.48 20.56
N ASN A 300 42.80 -27.95 19.36
CA ASN A 300 43.96 -28.81 19.11
C ASN A 300 45.19 -28.01 18.61
N GLY A 301 45.16 -26.68 18.75
CA GLY A 301 46.19 -25.76 18.26
C GLY A 301 45.94 -25.25 16.84
N ALA A 302 45.30 -26.04 15.97
CA ALA A 302 44.98 -25.64 14.59
C ALA A 302 43.51 -25.22 14.40
N THR A 303 42.59 -25.88 15.12
CA THR A 303 41.14 -25.74 14.96
C THR A 303 40.41 -25.88 16.28
N GLN A 304 39.19 -25.30 16.35
CA GLN A 304 38.27 -25.56 17.45
C GLN A 304 37.68 -26.97 17.33
N VAL A 305 37.62 -27.68 18.46
CA VAL A 305 37.13 -29.06 18.59
C VAL A 305 35.94 -29.07 19.57
N THR A 306 34.77 -29.53 19.11
CA THR A 306 33.50 -29.41 19.84
C THR A 306 33.09 -30.66 20.62
N ASN A 307 33.66 -31.82 20.31
CA ASN A 307 33.35 -33.10 20.95
C ASN A 307 34.30 -33.48 22.09
N VAL A 308 34.92 -32.48 22.73
CA VAL A 308 35.87 -32.67 23.83
C VAL A 308 35.21 -32.29 25.14
N TYR A 309 35.31 -33.16 26.13
CA TYR A 309 34.58 -33.09 27.38
C TYR A 309 35.46 -33.10 28.63
N PRO A 310 35.04 -32.41 29.70
CA PRO A 310 33.87 -31.53 29.77
C PRO A 310 34.06 -30.24 28.95
N VAL A 311 32.95 -29.63 28.51
CA VAL A 311 32.96 -28.38 27.73
C VAL A 311 33.28 -27.18 28.65
N PRO A 312 34.32 -26.37 28.35
CA PRO A 312 34.63 -25.16 29.09
C PRO A 312 33.52 -24.13 28.99
N SER A 313 33.32 -23.36 30.05
CA SER A 313 32.35 -22.29 30.07
C SER A 313 32.87 -21.06 30.81
N ARG A 314 32.25 -19.91 30.53
CA ARG A 314 32.49 -18.65 31.22
C ARG A 314 31.16 -17.98 31.53
N VAL A 315 31.02 -17.43 32.73
CA VAL A 315 29.91 -16.53 33.08
C VAL A 315 30.27 -15.11 32.65
N GLN A 316 29.41 -14.47 31.87
CA GLN A 316 29.64 -13.15 31.29
C GLN A 316 28.31 -12.44 30.99
N ALA A 317 28.34 -11.11 30.82
CA ALA A 317 27.13 -10.33 30.53
C ALA A 317 26.58 -10.58 29.11
N SER A 318 27.46 -10.72 28.11
CA SER A 318 27.03 -11.03 26.74
C SER A 318 26.70 -12.52 26.57
N ARG A 319 25.66 -12.83 25.79
CA ARG A 319 25.34 -14.20 25.38
C ARG A 319 26.20 -14.70 24.21
N GLU A 320 26.96 -13.80 23.58
CA GLU A 320 27.79 -14.12 22.43
C GLU A 320 29.16 -14.67 22.83
N ARG A 321 29.67 -15.61 22.03
CA ARG A 321 31.01 -16.15 22.24
C ARG A 321 32.06 -15.14 21.80
N ASP A 322 32.88 -14.71 22.75
CA ASP A 322 34.06 -13.90 22.49
C ASP A 322 35.21 -14.77 21.93
N PRO A 323 35.68 -14.56 20.68
CA PRO A 323 36.75 -15.36 20.10
C PRO A 323 38.10 -15.22 20.83
N ALA A 324 38.32 -14.13 21.56
CA ALA A 324 39.55 -13.86 22.32
C ALA A 324 39.43 -14.26 23.80
N ALA A 325 38.35 -14.94 24.21
CA ALA A 325 38.07 -15.24 25.62
C ALA A 325 39.21 -15.95 26.36
N PHE A 326 39.98 -16.82 25.68
CA PHE A 326 41.10 -17.54 26.29
C PHE A 326 42.36 -16.69 26.54
N ALA A 327 42.46 -15.50 25.93
CA ALA A 327 43.56 -14.56 26.13
C ALA A 327 43.27 -13.50 27.21
N GLN A 328 42.07 -13.51 27.78
CA GLN A 328 41.64 -12.56 28.81
C GLN A 328 41.87 -13.11 30.22
N ASP A 329 41.87 -12.22 31.21
CA ASP A 329 42.01 -12.58 32.62
C ASP A 329 40.91 -13.55 33.07
N LEU A 330 39.65 -13.25 32.70
CA LEU A 330 38.52 -14.16 32.90
C LEU A 330 38.40 -15.12 31.72
N LYS A 331 39.25 -16.14 31.69
CA LYS A 331 39.22 -17.20 30.67
C LYS A 331 38.13 -18.25 30.94
N PRO A 332 37.59 -18.90 29.89
CA PRO A 332 36.72 -20.06 30.07
C PRO A 332 37.43 -21.19 30.81
N THR A 333 36.71 -21.86 31.71
CA THR A 333 37.25 -22.98 32.50
C THR A 333 36.30 -24.17 32.47
N VAL A 334 36.85 -25.36 32.73
CA VAL A 334 36.04 -26.55 32.99
C VAL A 334 35.32 -26.35 34.32
N GLY A 335 34.00 -26.52 34.31
CA GLY A 335 33.19 -26.44 35.53
C GLY A 335 33.51 -27.58 36.50
N GLN A 336 33.02 -27.46 37.73
CA GLN A 336 33.17 -28.51 38.73
C GLN A 336 32.46 -29.79 38.30
N PHE A 337 33.04 -30.93 38.67
CA PHE A 337 32.46 -32.24 38.40
C PHE A 337 31.28 -32.51 39.35
N PRO A 338 30.25 -33.25 38.91
CA PRO A 338 29.13 -33.60 39.77
C PRO A 338 29.54 -34.51 40.95
N PHE A 339 30.60 -35.30 40.78
CA PHE A 339 31.10 -36.23 41.77
C PHE A 339 32.62 -36.13 41.88
N LEU A 340 33.15 -36.26 43.10
CA LEU A 340 34.58 -36.43 43.34
C LEU A 340 35.10 -37.72 42.71
N SER A 341 34.31 -38.79 42.85
CA SER A 341 34.58 -40.08 42.27
C SER A 341 33.27 -40.86 42.07
N VAL A 342 33.28 -41.81 41.15
CA VAL A 342 32.16 -42.73 40.87
C VAL A 342 32.57 -44.18 41.15
N PRO A 343 31.64 -45.13 41.35
CA PRO A 343 31.99 -46.52 41.59
C PRO A 343 32.90 -47.11 40.51
N THR A 344 33.92 -47.84 40.94
CA THR A 344 34.86 -48.53 40.05
C THR A 344 34.13 -49.52 39.15
N VAL A 345 34.53 -49.57 37.87
CA VAL A 345 34.01 -50.52 36.88
C VAL A 345 35.11 -51.46 36.42
N SER A 346 34.77 -52.73 36.20
CA SER A 346 35.67 -53.74 35.67
C SER A 346 34.90 -54.74 34.81
N LEU A 347 35.59 -55.33 33.83
CA LEU A 347 35.04 -56.37 32.97
C LEU A 347 36.05 -57.53 32.91
N PRO A 348 35.67 -58.76 33.26
CA PRO A 348 36.60 -59.89 33.28
C PRO A 348 37.31 -60.07 31.93
N GLY A 349 38.64 -60.24 31.99
CA GLY A 349 39.48 -60.43 30.81
C GLY A 349 39.84 -59.15 30.03
N ILE A 350 39.44 -57.97 30.50
CA ILE A 350 39.78 -56.69 29.88
C ILE A 350 40.51 -55.79 30.88
N GLU A 351 41.68 -55.29 30.50
CA GLU A 351 42.40 -54.26 31.26
C GLU A 351 41.89 -52.86 30.86
N PRO A 352 41.39 -52.06 31.81
CA PRO A 352 41.00 -50.69 31.52
C PRO A 352 42.19 -49.80 31.13
N SER A 353 41.95 -48.90 30.18
CA SER A 353 42.91 -47.84 29.84
C SER A 353 43.22 -46.96 31.04
N LYS A 354 44.49 -46.60 31.20
CA LYS A 354 44.95 -45.63 32.22
C LYS A 354 45.28 -44.30 31.56
N ALA A 355 44.71 -43.21 32.06
CA ALA A 355 45.10 -41.87 31.64
C ALA A 355 46.53 -41.56 32.12
N ARG A 356 47.33 -40.86 31.30
CA ARG A 356 48.65 -40.38 31.69
C ARG A 356 48.87 -38.94 31.21
N PRO A 357 49.27 -38.00 32.09
CA PRO A 357 49.45 -38.17 33.55
C PRO A 357 48.12 -38.42 34.30
N GLU A 358 48.25 -38.83 35.56
CA GLU A 358 47.10 -39.14 36.43
C GLU A 358 46.15 -37.94 36.53
N PRO A 359 44.81 -38.15 36.54
CA PRO A 359 43.88 -37.04 36.52
C PRO A 359 44.01 -36.16 37.78
N ALA A 360 43.94 -34.85 37.61
CA ALA A 360 43.94 -33.93 38.75
C ALA A 360 42.68 -34.15 39.60
N SER A 361 42.78 -34.01 40.92
CA SER A 361 41.61 -33.99 41.80
C SER A 361 40.80 -32.71 41.58
N PHE A 362 39.50 -32.85 41.31
CA PHE A 362 38.57 -31.71 41.17
C PHE A 362 37.64 -31.65 42.37
N ASP A 363 37.27 -30.46 42.83
CA ASP A 363 36.21 -30.30 43.85
C ASP A 363 34.82 -30.55 43.23
N PRO A 364 33.88 -31.17 43.97
CA PRO A 364 32.56 -31.45 43.46
C PRO A 364 31.72 -30.16 43.43
N GLY A 365 30.95 -29.99 42.36
CA GLY A 365 30.05 -28.87 42.17
C GLY A 365 28.61 -29.19 42.57
N VAL A 366 27.82 -28.15 42.75
CA VAL A 366 26.37 -28.30 42.95
C VAL A 366 25.75 -28.84 41.65
N LEU A 367 24.95 -29.89 41.77
CA LEU A 367 24.16 -30.43 40.66
C LEU A 367 23.12 -29.39 40.23
N VAL A 368 23.36 -28.72 39.11
CA VAL A 368 22.38 -27.83 38.49
C VAL A 368 21.62 -28.62 37.44
N GLN A 369 20.31 -28.76 37.61
CA GLN A 369 19.44 -29.27 36.55
C GLN A 369 19.39 -28.20 35.43
N PRO A 370 19.81 -28.53 34.21
CA PRO A 370 19.71 -27.58 33.11
C PRO A 370 18.23 -27.23 32.88
N LYS A 371 17.94 -25.94 32.89
CA LYS A 371 16.60 -25.41 32.58
C LYS A 371 16.52 -25.21 31.06
N ASP A 372 15.75 -26.06 30.39
CA ASP A 372 15.54 -26.05 28.92
C ASP A 372 14.79 -24.82 28.38
N ILE A 373 14.56 -23.79 29.22
CA ILE A 373 13.64 -22.68 28.95
C ILE A 373 14.30 -21.54 28.15
N GLY A 374 15.61 -21.62 27.88
CA GLY A 374 16.35 -20.53 27.26
C GLY A 374 16.44 -19.29 28.16
N CYS A 375 17.35 -18.40 27.80
CA CYS A 375 17.40 -17.03 28.30
C CYS A 375 16.82 -16.09 27.24
#